data_AF-A0A511YJQ0-F1
#
_entry.id   AF-A0A511YJQ0-F1
#
_cell.length_a   1.000
_cell.length_b   1.000
_cell.length_c   1.000
_cell.angle_alpha   90.00
_cell.angle_beta   90.00
_cell.angle_gamma   90.00
#
_symmetry.space_group_name_H-M   'P 1'
#
loop_
_entity.id
_entity.type
_entity.pdbx_description
1 polymer ?
#
loop_
_entity_poly.entity_id
_entity_poly.type
_entity_poly.pdbx_seq_one_letter_code
_entity_poly.pdbx_strand_id
1 'polypeptide(L)'
;MNNLRANYERILEVLRKISNDDLLYYQRRTPKMSDLELISLTAEYMGIDSENHLFRILPQFFTTRIERTVYDRRKRRLMSTTNTIRLQLSEMLNEFENYFIVDSIPLKVCKISRSAHSKDCKEAEFSFPDRGFYASQKFLSMVINYMQYVL
;
A
#
# COMPACT_ATOMS: atom_id res chain seq x y z
N MET A 1 -6.53 18.65 13.28
CA MET A 1 -5.26 18.13 13.82
C MET A 1 -5.34 16.62 13.81
N ASN A 2 -4.48 15.93 13.05
CA ASN A 2 -4.49 14.47 12.98
C ASN A 2 -3.82 13.93 14.25
N ASN A 3 -4.60 13.24 15.09
CA ASN A 3 -4.08 12.55 16.27
C ASN A 3 -3.39 11.26 15.82
N LEU A 4 -2.15 11.38 15.30
CA LEU A 4 -1.33 10.27 14.81
C LEU A 4 -1.30 9.12 15.81
N ARG A 5 -1.15 9.45 17.10
CA ARG A 5 -1.17 8.49 18.20
C ARG A 5 -2.50 7.74 18.33
N ALA A 6 -3.63 8.43 18.27
CA ALA A 6 -4.94 7.79 18.43
C ALA A 6 -5.27 6.85 17.27
N ASN A 7 -4.90 7.25 16.05
CA ASN A 7 -5.06 6.41 14.87
C ASN A 7 -4.16 5.17 14.94
N TYR A 8 -2.91 5.37 15.34
CA TYR A 8 -1.97 4.27 15.59
C TYR A 8 -2.52 3.28 16.63
N GLU A 9 -3.01 3.77 17.78
CA GLU A 9 -3.54 2.92 18.85
C GLU A 9 -4.75 2.09 18.37
N ARG A 10 -5.67 2.71 17.62
CA ARG A 10 -6.83 2.00 17.04
C ARG A 10 -6.42 0.96 16.01
N ILE A 11 -5.52 1.30 15.09
CA ILE A 11 -5.06 0.38 14.05
C ILE A 11 -4.33 -0.80 14.69
N LEU A 12 -3.46 -0.54 15.67
CA LEU A 12 -2.75 -1.58 16.39
C LEU A 12 -3.70 -2.52 17.13
N GLU A 13 -4.78 -2.01 17.73
CA GLU A 13 -5.80 -2.83 18.38
C GLU A 13 -6.47 -3.80 17.39
N VAL A 14 -6.81 -3.33 16.20
CA VAL A 14 -7.40 -4.18 15.14
C VAL A 14 -6.40 -5.21 14.65
N LEU A 15 -5.16 -4.80 14.37
CA LEU A 15 -4.13 -5.70 13.86
C LEU A 15 -3.81 -6.83 14.83
N ARG A 16 -3.79 -6.54 16.14
CA ARG A 16 -3.60 -7.55 17.20
C ARG A 16 -4.69 -8.62 17.26
N LYS A 17 -5.90 -8.33 16.74
CA LYS A 17 -7.00 -9.32 16.66
C LYS A 17 -6.85 -10.25 15.47
N ILE A 18 -6.09 -9.84 14.44
CA ILE A 18 -5.99 -10.54 13.15
C ILE A 18 -4.71 -11.36 13.07
N SER A 19 -3.60 -10.78 13.54
CA SER A 19 -2.28 -11.39 13.47
C SER A 19 -1.68 -11.47 14.85
N ASN A 20 -1.03 -12.59 15.14
CA ASN A 20 -0.11 -12.69 16.27
C ASN A 20 1.12 -11.80 16.02
N ASP A 21 1.81 -11.40 17.10
CA ASP A 21 3.05 -10.61 17.10
C ASP A 21 4.26 -11.41 16.52
N ASP A 22 4.09 -12.03 15.36
CA ASP A 22 5.14 -12.82 14.72
C ASP A 22 6.12 -11.90 13.99
N LEU A 23 7.35 -11.90 14.50
CA LEU A 23 8.47 -11.10 14.03
C LEU A 23 9.04 -11.65 12.71
N LEU A 24 9.56 -10.75 11.88
CA LEU A 24 10.46 -11.13 10.78
C LEU A 24 11.61 -11.98 11.33
N TYR A 25 11.83 -13.15 10.69
CA TYR A 25 12.74 -14.22 11.12
C TYR A 25 14.19 -13.78 11.40
N TYR A 26 14.66 -12.67 10.84
CA TYR A 26 16.02 -12.19 11.07
C TYR A 26 16.16 -10.65 11.04
N GLN A 27 16.55 -10.09 12.19
CA GLN A 27 17.03 -8.72 12.31
C GLN A 27 18.41 -8.69 12.99
N ARG A 28 19.38 -7.98 12.39
CA ARG A 28 20.74 -7.85 12.94
C ARG A 28 20.77 -7.11 14.29
N ARG A 29 19.82 -6.20 14.52
CA ARG A 29 19.61 -5.48 15.78
C ARG A 29 18.18 -5.68 16.20
N THR A 30 17.95 -5.88 17.50
CA THR A 30 16.60 -5.92 18.06
C THR A 30 15.98 -4.53 17.95
N PRO A 31 14.85 -4.38 17.26
CA PRO A 31 14.19 -3.08 17.16
C PRO A 31 13.48 -2.76 18.47
N LYS A 32 13.34 -1.48 18.80
CA LYS A 32 12.56 -1.02 19.97
C LYS A 32 11.05 -1.13 19.78
N MET A 33 10.62 -1.34 18.53
CA MET A 33 9.23 -1.37 18.10
C MET A 33 8.95 -2.69 17.40
N SER A 34 7.84 -3.37 17.70
CA SER A 34 7.46 -4.63 17.04
C SER A 34 7.13 -4.43 15.56
N ASP A 35 7.02 -5.51 14.79
CA ASP A 35 6.66 -5.40 13.37
C ASP A 35 5.20 -4.94 13.19
N LEU A 36 4.27 -5.38 14.05
CA LEU A 36 2.88 -4.88 14.07
C LEU A 36 2.80 -3.41 14.48
N GLU A 37 3.61 -2.98 15.45
CA GLU A 37 3.72 -1.57 15.82
C GLU A 37 4.29 -0.73 14.66
N LEU A 38 5.18 -1.28 13.84
CA LEU A 38 5.68 -0.55 12.67
C LEU A 38 4.63 -0.44 11.56
N ILE A 39 3.88 -1.53 11.31
CA ILE A 39 2.79 -1.54 10.33
C ILE A 39 1.69 -0.56 10.74
N SER A 40 1.29 -0.54 12.01
CA SER A 40 0.23 0.35 12.54
C SER A 40 0.56 1.84 12.48
N LEU A 41 1.83 2.22 12.26
CA LEU A 41 2.22 3.60 12.03
C LEU A 41 1.67 4.16 10.69
N THR A 42 1.16 3.29 9.80
CA THR A 42 0.54 3.51 8.47
C THR A 42 0.55 4.96 7.96
N ALA A 43 1.74 5.42 7.54
CA ALA A 43 1.89 6.72 6.88
C ALA A 43 0.98 6.88 5.66
N GLU A 44 0.72 5.78 4.95
CA GLU A 44 -0.16 5.70 3.78
C GLU A 44 -1.61 6.07 4.12
N TYR A 45 -2.13 5.62 5.26
CA TYR A 45 -3.47 5.99 5.71
C TYR A 45 -3.60 7.50 5.96
N MET A 46 -2.50 8.14 6.38
CA MET A 46 -2.44 9.59 6.60
C MET A 46 -2.12 10.38 5.32
N GLY A 47 -1.99 9.71 4.16
CA GLY A 47 -1.60 10.34 2.89
C GLY A 47 -0.17 10.89 2.90
N ILE A 48 0.71 10.36 3.73
CA ILE A 48 2.10 10.81 3.85
C ILE A 48 3.00 9.92 3.01
N ASP A 49 3.33 10.41 1.82
CA ASP A 49 4.21 9.72 0.89
C ASP A 49 5.70 10.02 1.16
N SER A 50 6.00 11.07 1.93
CA SER A 50 7.36 11.50 2.25
C SER A 50 7.80 11.00 3.63
N GLU A 51 8.80 10.13 3.66
CA GLU A 51 9.43 9.68 4.92
C GLU A 51 9.95 10.86 5.75
N ASN A 52 10.60 11.84 5.10
CA ASN A 52 11.07 13.04 5.79
C ASN A 52 9.93 13.83 6.43
N HIS A 53 8.76 13.88 5.79
CA HIS A 53 7.59 14.51 6.36
C HIS A 53 7.03 13.72 7.55
N LEU A 54 6.96 12.39 7.44
CA LEU A 54 6.53 11.50 8.53
C LEU A 54 7.37 11.72 9.80
N PHE A 55 8.70 11.71 9.67
CA PHE A 55 9.60 11.92 10.82
C PHE A 55 9.56 13.35 11.37
N ARG A 56 9.10 14.34 10.60
CA ARG A 56 8.92 15.73 11.07
C ARG A 56 7.67 15.88 11.93
N ILE A 57 6.60 15.16 11.61
CA ILE A 57 5.32 15.25 12.34
C ILE A 57 5.19 14.20 13.45
N LEU A 58 6.16 13.29 13.55
CA LEU A 58 6.14 12.19 14.51
C LEU A 58 6.12 12.70 15.95
N PRO A 59 5.15 12.28 16.79
CA PRO A 59 5.15 12.59 18.21
C PRO A 59 6.40 12.08 18.93
N GLN A 60 6.79 12.77 20.01
CA GLN A 60 7.97 12.41 20.83
C GLN A 60 7.96 10.96 21.35
N PHE A 61 6.77 10.41 21.54
CA PHE A 61 6.58 9.01 21.91
C PHE A 61 7.22 8.04 20.91
N PHE A 62 7.16 8.35 19.61
CA PHE A 62 7.69 7.49 18.54
C PHE A 62 9.13 7.82 18.16
N THR A 63 9.55 9.10 18.27
CA THR A 63 10.91 9.53 17.89
C THR A 63 12.00 8.83 18.71
N THR A 64 11.69 8.43 19.94
CA THR A 64 12.61 7.69 20.82
C THR A 64 12.71 6.19 20.51
N ARG A 65 11.72 5.65 19.76
CA ARG A 65 11.56 4.22 19.47
C ARG A 65 11.92 3.85 18.03
N ILE A 66 11.86 4.79 17.10
CA ILE A 66 12.06 4.54 15.67
C ILE A 66 13.19 5.41 15.12
N GLU A 67 14.09 4.79 14.37
CA GLU A 67 15.06 5.48 13.52
C GLU A 67 14.63 5.40 12.06
N ARG A 68 14.86 6.49 11.31
CA ARG A 68 14.49 6.64 9.89
C ARG A 68 14.97 5.48 9.02
N THR A 69 16.28 5.25 9.00
CA THR A 69 16.87 4.18 8.18
C THR A 69 16.40 2.77 8.56
N VAL A 70 16.05 2.55 9.83
CA VAL A 70 15.53 1.26 10.32
C VAL A 70 14.08 1.09 9.89
N TYR A 71 13.27 2.14 10.00
CA TYR A 71 11.88 2.16 9.55
C TYR A 71 11.79 1.78 8.07
N ASP A 72 12.54 2.45 7.22
CA ASP A 72 12.49 2.28 5.76
C ASP A 72 12.95 0.89 5.30
N ARG A 73 13.93 0.31 5.98
CA ARG A 73 14.39 -1.05 5.73
C ARG A 73 13.37 -2.09 6.17
N ARG A 74 12.73 -1.89 7.32
CA ARG A 74 11.72 -2.83 7.85
C ARG A 74 10.41 -2.74 7.08
N LYS A 75 9.95 -1.52 6.74
CA LYS A 75 8.75 -1.30 5.90
C LYS A 75 8.82 -2.11 4.60
N ARG A 76 9.96 -2.10 3.92
CA ARG A 76 10.18 -2.89 2.70
C ARG A 76 10.14 -4.40 2.92
N ARG A 77 10.70 -4.88 4.04
CA ARG A 77 10.69 -6.32 4.39
C ARG A 77 9.31 -6.80 4.80
N LEU A 78 8.52 -5.95 5.45
CA LEU A 78 7.16 -6.23 5.91
C LEU A 78 6.11 -6.10 4.81
N MET A 79 6.49 -5.78 3.56
CA MET A 79 5.54 -5.60 2.47
C MET A 79 4.72 -6.87 2.20
N SER A 80 5.34 -8.05 2.26
CA SER A 80 4.63 -9.33 2.11
C SER A 80 3.64 -9.55 3.24
N THR A 81 4.05 -9.39 4.51
CA THR A 81 3.20 -9.51 5.69
C THR A 81 2.06 -8.49 5.69
N THR A 82 2.32 -7.27 5.24
CA THR A 82 1.28 -6.24 5.11
C THR A 82 0.24 -6.66 4.06
N ASN A 83 0.68 -7.29 2.97
CA ASN A 83 -0.22 -7.81 1.95
C ASN A 83 -1.03 -9.01 2.45
N THR A 84 -0.46 -9.90 3.27
CA THR A 84 -1.24 -11.02 3.86
C THR A 84 -2.31 -10.50 4.81
N ILE A 85 -1.97 -9.54 5.68
CA ILE A 85 -2.94 -8.88 6.56
C ILE A 85 -4.04 -8.18 5.73
N ARG A 86 -3.67 -7.50 4.65
CA ARG A 86 -4.62 -6.84 3.75
C ARG A 86 -5.60 -7.84 3.12
N LEU A 87 -5.12 -9.02 2.70
CA LEU A 87 -5.96 -10.07 2.13
C LEU A 87 -6.92 -10.62 3.18
N GLN A 88 -6.43 -10.94 4.38
CA GLN A 88 -7.27 -11.40 5.49
C GLN A 88 -8.35 -10.38 5.86
N LEU A 89 -7.99 -9.10 5.95
CA LEU A 89 -8.95 -8.02 6.17
C LEU A 89 -10.00 -7.95 5.06
N SER A 90 -9.58 -8.10 3.80
CA SER A 90 -10.49 -8.11 2.67
C SER A 90 -11.47 -9.28 2.73
N GLU A 91 -11.00 -10.48 3.11
CA GLU A 91 -11.84 -11.66 3.27
C GLU A 91 -12.87 -11.46 4.38
N MET A 92 -12.44 -10.95 5.54
CA MET A 92 -13.33 -10.67 6.68
C MET A 92 -14.41 -9.62 6.35
N LEU A 93 -14.05 -8.57 5.60
CA LEU A 93 -15.00 -7.53 5.23
C LEU A 93 -16.01 -8.01 4.17
N ASN A 94 -15.61 -8.98 3.34
CA ASN A 94 -16.39 -9.47 2.22
C ASN A 94 -17.12 -10.79 2.52
N GLU A 95 -17.07 -11.31 3.75
CA GLU A 95 -17.61 -12.63 4.14
C GLU A 95 -19.10 -12.80 3.78
N PHE A 96 -19.88 -11.71 3.81
CA PHE A 96 -21.33 -11.72 3.57
C PHE A 96 -21.73 -11.11 2.22
N GLU A 97 -20.76 -10.68 1.42
CA GLU A 97 -21.00 -10.03 0.13
C GLU A 97 -20.98 -11.07 -0.99
N ASN A 98 -22.07 -11.16 -1.73
CA ASN A 98 -22.21 -12.09 -2.86
C ASN A 98 -21.92 -11.44 -4.22
N TYR A 99 -21.73 -10.11 -4.26
CA TYR A 99 -21.56 -9.34 -5.49
C TYR A 99 -20.51 -8.26 -5.28
N PHE A 100 -19.58 -8.13 -6.23
CA PHE A 100 -18.54 -7.10 -6.19
C PHE A 100 -18.65 -6.18 -7.39
N ILE A 101 -18.88 -4.90 -7.14
CA ILE A 101 -18.79 -3.87 -8.19
C ILE A 101 -17.32 -3.47 -8.28
N VAL A 102 -16.66 -3.89 -9.36
CA VAL A 102 -15.26 -3.55 -9.63
C VAL A 102 -15.20 -2.43 -10.65
N ASP A 103 -14.75 -1.25 -10.22
CA ASP A 103 -14.41 -0.17 -11.15
C ASP A 103 -13.18 -0.58 -11.98
N SER A 104 -13.16 -0.16 -13.25
CA SER A 104 -12.01 -0.37 -14.11
C SER A 104 -10.78 0.37 -13.56
N ILE A 105 -9.79 -0.38 -13.06
CA ILE A 105 -8.52 0.20 -12.63
C ILE A 105 -7.58 0.25 -13.84
N PRO A 106 -7.03 1.43 -14.16
CA PRO A 106 -6.14 1.59 -15.30
C PRO A 106 -4.78 0.91 -15.06
N LEU A 107 -4.42 -0.03 -15.93
CA LEU A 107 -3.12 -0.72 -15.87
C LEU A 107 -2.05 0.00 -16.68
N LYS A 108 -0.88 0.22 -16.09
CA LYS A 108 0.26 0.85 -16.76
C LYS A 108 0.92 -0.12 -17.73
N VAL A 109 0.75 0.11 -19.03
CA VAL A 109 1.39 -0.71 -20.09
C VAL A 109 2.81 -0.21 -20.37
N CYS A 110 2.95 1.03 -20.83
CA CYS A 110 4.24 1.62 -21.15
C CYS A 110 4.28 3.13 -20.91
N LYS A 111 5.48 3.71 -20.80
CA LYS A 111 5.65 5.18 -20.79
C LYS A 111 5.24 5.75 -22.16
N ILE A 112 4.62 6.93 -22.17
CA ILE A 112 4.20 7.58 -23.44
C ILE A 112 5.37 7.77 -24.41
N SER A 113 6.57 8.06 -23.93
CA SER A 113 7.77 8.18 -24.79
C SER A 113 8.09 6.91 -25.57
N ARG A 114 7.58 5.75 -25.15
CA ARG A 114 7.79 4.45 -25.79
C ARG A 114 6.53 3.88 -26.46
N SER A 115 5.38 4.57 -26.40
CA SER A 115 4.09 4.04 -26.86
C SER A 115 4.04 3.78 -28.37
N ALA A 116 4.72 4.62 -29.14
CA ALA A 116 4.83 4.45 -30.59
C ALA A 116 5.51 3.12 -30.97
N HIS A 117 6.44 2.65 -30.13
CA HIS A 117 7.27 1.47 -30.41
C HIS A 117 6.80 0.21 -29.66
N SER A 118 5.95 0.34 -28.64
CA SER A 118 5.38 -0.82 -27.94
C SER A 118 4.48 -1.61 -28.90
N LYS A 119 4.61 -2.93 -28.87
CA LYS A 119 3.72 -3.87 -29.58
C LYS A 119 2.62 -4.43 -28.66
N ASP A 120 2.67 -4.07 -27.38
CA ASP A 120 1.80 -4.62 -26.35
C ASP A 120 0.37 -4.13 -26.59
N CYS A 121 -0.58 -5.07 -26.48
CA CYS A 121 -2.02 -4.77 -26.56
C CYS A 121 -2.43 -4.09 -27.87
N LYS A 122 -1.77 -4.44 -28.98
CA LYS A 122 -2.10 -4.02 -30.35
C LYS A 122 -2.67 -5.15 -31.22
N GLU A 123 -3.06 -6.26 -30.60
CA GLU A 123 -3.56 -7.46 -31.28
C GLU A 123 -5.00 -7.29 -31.79
N ALA A 124 -5.82 -6.53 -31.05
CA ALA A 124 -7.21 -6.26 -31.39
C ALA A 124 -7.55 -4.80 -31.09
N GLU A 125 -8.40 -4.18 -31.90
CA GLU A 125 -8.72 -2.74 -31.79
C GLU A 125 -9.32 -2.36 -30.42
N PHE A 126 -10.12 -3.25 -29.82
CA PHE A 126 -10.71 -3.04 -28.50
C PHE A 126 -9.71 -3.15 -27.33
N SER A 127 -8.53 -3.73 -27.56
CA SER A 127 -7.48 -3.85 -26.53
C SER A 127 -6.44 -2.74 -26.61
N PHE A 128 -6.60 -1.80 -27.55
CA PHE A 128 -5.69 -0.68 -27.72
C PHE A 128 -5.67 0.17 -26.45
N PRO A 129 -4.50 0.36 -25.84
CA PRO A 129 -4.45 1.17 -24.64
C PRO A 129 -4.66 2.66 -24.98
N ASP A 130 -5.49 3.32 -24.18
CA ASP A 130 -5.67 4.75 -24.27
C ASP A 130 -4.41 5.48 -23.78
N ARG A 131 -4.06 6.58 -24.44
CA ARG A 131 -2.99 7.46 -23.97
C ARG A 131 -3.57 8.37 -22.89
N GLY A 132 -3.28 8.08 -21.63
CA GLY A 132 -3.82 8.80 -20.49
C GLY A 132 -2.74 9.37 -19.58
N PHE A 133 -3.13 10.38 -18.80
CA PHE A 133 -2.41 10.74 -17.58
C PHE A 133 -3.17 10.19 -16.38
N TYR A 134 -2.54 9.28 -15.64
CA TYR A 134 -3.16 8.74 -14.43
C TYR A 134 -2.76 9.58 -13.23
N ALA A 135 -3.69 10.47 -12.82
CA ALA A 135 -3.44 11.50 -11.82
C ALA A 135 -3.07 10.92 -10.44
N SER A 136 -3.70 9.81 -10.04
CA SER A 136 -3.49 9.20 -8.72
C SER A 136 -2.09 8.58 -8.56
N GLN A 137 -1.50 8.03 -9.63
CA GLN A 137 -0.13 7.51 -9.62
C GLN A 137 0.89 8.47 -10.26
N LYS A 138 0.45 9.69 -10.61
CA LYS A 138 1.27 10.77 -11.18
C LYS A 138 2.19 10.32 -12.33
N PHE A 139 1.68 9.50 -13.25
CA PHE A 139 2.42 9.16 -14.47
C PHE A 139 1.59 9.27 -15.73
N LEU A 140 2.27 9.65 -16.81
CA LEU A 140 1.79 9.50 -18.18
C LEU A 140 2.09 8.08 -18.66
N SER A 141 1.06 7.33 -19.04
CA SER A 141 1.21 6.00 -19.62
C SER A 141 0.07 5.62 -20.56
N MET A 142 0.32 4.62 -21.39
CA MET A 142 -0.74 3.86 -22.04
C MET A 142 -1.46 3.00 -21.01
N VAL A 143 -2.79 3.01 -21.05
CA VAL A 143 -3.67 2.39 -20.06
C VAL A 143 -4.74 1.56 -20.75
N ILE A 144 -5.03 0.37 -20.22
CA ILE A 144 -6.20 -0.41 -20.65
C ILE A 144 -7.27 -0.28 -19.57
N ASN A 145 -8.47 0.13 -19.98
CA ASN A 145 -9.66 0.08 -19.13
C ASN A 145 -10.29 -1.31 -19.26
N TYR A 146 -10.06 -2.18 -18.28
CA TYR A 146 -10.80 -3.43 -18.19
C TYR A 146 -12.09 -3.16 -17.42
N MET A 147 -13.24 -3.22 -18.10
CA MET A 147 -14.54 -3.39 -17.45
C MET A 147 -14.68 -4.87 -17.10
N GLN A 148 -14.19 -5.26 -15.93
CA GLN A 148 -14.38 -6.61 -15.43
C GLN A 148 -15.56 -6.61 -14.46
N TYR A 149 -16.75 -6.93 -14.98
CA TYR A 149 -17.84 -7.39 -14.13
C TYR A 149 -17.42 -8.75 -13.57
N VAL A 150 -17.14 -8.81 -12.28
CA VAL A 150 -17.10 -10.07 -11.54
C VAL A 150 -18.49 -10.23 -10.93
N LEU A 151 -19.21 -11.29 -11.33
CA LEU A 151 -20.44 -11.71 -10.65
C LEU A 151 -20.10 -12.21 -9.26
#